data_AF-A0AAU5DBD8-F1
#
_entry.id   AF-A0AAU5DBD8-F1
#
_cell.length_a   1.000
_cell.length_b   1.000
_cell.length_c   1.000
_cell.angle_alpha   90.00
_cell.angle_beta   90.00
_cell.angle_gamma   90.00
#
_symmetry.space_group_name_H-M   'P 1'
#
loop_
_entity.id
_entity.type
_entity.pdbx_description
1 polymer ?
#
loop_
_entity_poly.entity_id
_entity_poly.type
_entity_poly.pdbx_seq_one_letter_code
_entity_poly.pdbx_strand_id
1 'polypeptide(L)'
;MEPDLFTAAAEDRQAKDPASSPLAVRMRPRTLDEVVGQQHLLKPGSPLRRLVGDGAGGPAGASSVILWGPPGIGKTTLAYVVSQATKKRFVELSAITAGVKEVRAVIEGAKRAAGGYGKDTVLFLDEIHRFSKAQQDSLLPAVENRWVTLIAATTENPYFSIISPLLSRSLLLTLEPLTDDDLSALMHRALTEERGLGGAVTLPADAEAHLLRIAGGDARRALTALEAGAGSAIAKGEPEITLTTVEEAVDRAAVKYDRDGDQHYDVASALIKSIRGSDVDAALHYLARMIEAGEDPRFIARRLMISASEDIGLADPTALPTAVAAAQAVAMIGFPEAALTLSHATIALALAPKSNTATTAIGAALADVRAGLAGPVPPHLRDGHYKGAKKLGHAQGYVYPHDVPGAIAAQQYAPDAVHGKRYYEPTRYGAEARYADVVEKVRERLRGA
;
A
#
# COMPACT_ATOMS: atom_id res chain seq x y z
N MET A 1 36.27 5.74 10.91
CA MET A 1 35.14 6.20 11.75
C MET A 1 34.90 5.05 12.68
N GLU A 2 35.30 5.19 13.94
CA GLU A 2 35.14 4.13 14.94
C GLU A 2 33.66 3.74 15.02
N PRO A 3 33.34 2.43 15.07
CA PRO A 3 31.97 2.00 15.27
C PRO A 3 31.48 2.48 16.64
N ASP A 4 30.32 3.13 16.65
CA ASP A 4 29.66 3.57 17.87
C ASP A 4 29.43 2.35 18.78
N LEU A 5 30.03 2.42 19.98
CA LEU A 5 30.08 1.36 21.00
C LEU A 5 28.67 0.89 21.41
N PHE A 6 27.64 1.69 21.18
CA PHE A 6 26.24 1.36 21.52
C PHE A 6 25.53 0.55 20.43
N THR A 7 25.82 0.78 19.15
CA THR A 7 25.32 -0.05 18.03
C THR A 7 25.95 -1.44 18.02
N ALA A 8 27.27 -1.52 18.27
CA ALA A 8 27.97 -2.79 18.36
C ALA A 8 27.40 -3.65 19.50
N ALA A 9 27.06 -3.05 20.66
CA ALA A 9 26.49 -3.76 21.80
C ALA A 9 25.05 -4.26 21.60
N ALA A 10 24.26 -3.61 20.74
CA ALA A 10 22.90 -4.05 20.38
C ALA A 10 22.92 -5.22 19.39
N GLU A 11 23.81 -5.18 18.40
CA GLU A 11 24.06 -6.28 17.45
C GLU A 11 24.71 -7.49 18.16
N ASP A 12 25.64 -7.26 19.11
CA ASP A 12 26.25 -8.32 19.91
C ASP A 12 25.27 -8.98 20.89
N ARG A 13 24.25 -8.25 21.40
CA ARG A 13 23.19 -8.82 22.24
C ARG A 13 22.21 -9.68 21.45
N GLN A 14 21.83 -9.28 20.24
CA GLN A 14 20.99 -10.08 19.34
C GLN A 14 21.67 -11.40 18.92
N ALA A 15 22.98 -11.40 18.78
CA ALA A 15 23.76 -12.59 18.46
C ALA A 15 24.00 -13.54 19.66
N LYS A 16 23.86 -13.06 20.90
CA LYS A 16 24.27 -13.82 22.11
C LYS A 16 23.13 -14.53 22.88
N ASP A 17 21.86 -14.24 22.62
CA ASP A 17 20.75 -14.98 23.25
C ASP A 17 19.51 -15.14 22.33
N PRO A 18 19.46 -16.23 21.52
CA PRO A 18 18.36 -16.50 20.58
C PRO A 18 16.97 -16.56 21.24
N ALA A 19 16.91 -16.85 22.55
CA ALA A 19 15.66 -16.93 23.31
C ALA A 19 15.02 -15.55 23.58
N SER A 20 15.79 -14.46 23.45
CA SER A 20 15.33 -13.08 23.68
C SER A 20 14.73 -12.40 22.45
N SER A 21 14.83 -13.01 21.27
CA SER A 21 14.29 -12.47 20.02
C SER A 21 12.80 -12.76 19.87
N PRO A 22 12.01 -11.86 19.24
CA PRO A 22 10.58 -12.09 19.00
C PRO A 22 10.32 -13.40 18.25
N LEU A 23 9.20 -14.06 18.56
CA LEU A 23 8.82 -15.34 17.95
C LEU A 23 8.80 -15.26 16.42
N ALA A 24 8.32 -14.15 15.86
CA ALA A 24 8.31 -13.91 14.41
C ALA A 24 9.72 -13.91 13.78
N VAL A 25 10.75 -13.52 14.52
CA VAL A 25 12.16 -13.58 14.06
C VAL A 25 12.69 -15.00 14.21
N ARG A 26 12.44 -15.65 15.35
CA ARG A 26 12.89 -17.02 15.63
C ARG A 26 12.30 -18.04 14.65
N MET A 27 11.03 -17.86 14.28
CA MET A 27 10.31 -18.74 13.35
C MET A 27 10.57 -18.45 11.87
N ARG A 28 11.52 -17.55 11.53
CA ARG A 28 11.90 -17.36 10.12
C ARG A 28 12.35 -18.70 9.51
N PRO A 29 11.75 -19.12 8.37
CA PRO A 29 12.20 -20.24 7.57
C PRO A 29 13.71 -20.24 7.34
N ARG A 30 14.33 -21.42 7.40
CA ARG A 30 15.76 -21.60 7.05
C ARG A 30 15.95 -21.95 5.58
N THR A 31 14.93 -22.56 4.97
CA THR A 31 14.92 -23.02 3.59
C THR A 31 13.65 -22.55 2.89
N LEU A 32 13.63 -22.57 1.55
CA LEU A 32 12.41 -22.25 0.80
C LEU A 32 11.29 -23.27 1.03
N ASP A 33 11.64 -24.51 1.39
CA ASP A 33 10.68 -25.57 1.69
C ASP A 33 9.93 -25.33 3.02
N GLU A 34 10.53 -24.56 3.93
CA GLU A 34 9.88 -24.14 5.18
C GLU A 34 8.93 -22.95 5.00
N VAL A 35 8.95 -22.27 3.86
CA VAL A 35 8.07 -21.11 3.63
C VAL A 35 6.62 -21.59 3.49
N VAL A 36 5.73 -20.97 4.27
CA VAL A 36 4.29 -21.25 4.21
C VAL A 36 3.63 -20.26 3.27
N GLY A 37 2.64 -20.71 2.50
CA GLY A 37 2.08 -19.98 1.38
C GLY A 37 3.05 -19.80 0.20
N GLN A 38 2.63 -18.98 -0.78
CA GLN A 38 3.41 -18.62 -1.98
C GLN A 38 3.83 -19.80 -2.87
N GLN A 39 3.13 -20.93 -2.84
CA GLN A 39 3.54 -22.13 -3.60
C GLN A 39 3.53 -21.92 -5.11
N HIS A 40 2.79 -20.93 -5.61
CA HIS A 40 2.87 -20.50 -7.00
C HIS A 40 4.25 -19.93 -7.38
N LEU A 41 4.99 -19.34 -6.43
CA LEU A 41 6.32 -18.77 -6.63
C LEU A 41 7.48 -19.74 -6.29
N LEU A 42 7.20 -20.81 -5.55
CA LEU A 42 8.23 -21.72 -5.01
C LEU A 42 8.39 -23.04 -5.78
N LYS A 43 7.71 -23.19 -6.93
CA LYS A 43 7.82 -24.37 -7.80
C LYS A 43 9.27 -24.64 -8.24
N PRO A 44 9.66 -25.91 -8.47
CA PRO A 44 10.97 -26.25 -9.02
C PRO A 44 11.30 -25.43 -10.28
N GLY A 45 12.50 -24.84 -10.32
CA GLY A 45 12.96 -23.99 -11.43
C GLY A 45 12.44 -22.55 -11.41
N SER A 46 11.65 -22.13 -10.41
CA SER A 46 11.19 -20.75 -10.27
C SER A 46 12.36 -19.77 -10.06
N PRO A 47 12.15 -18.46 -10.32
CA PRO A 47 13.19 -17.45 -10.09
C PRO A 47 13.75 -17.45 -8.67
N LEU A 48 12.91 -17.65 -7.64
CA LEU A 48 13.34 -17.70 -6.24
C LEU A 48 14.19 -18.95 -5.95
N ARG A 49 13.80 -20.11 -6.47
CA ARG A 49 14.58 -21.36 -6.37
C ARG A 49 15.96 -21.22 -7.01
N ARG A 50 16.03 -20.57 -8.18
CA ARG A 50 17.31 -20.28 -8.84
C ARG A 50 18.19 -19.31 -8.04
N LEU A 51 17.59 -18.35 -7.32
CA LEU A 51 18.34 -17.42 -6.48
C LEU A 51 19.02 -18.13 -5.30
N VAL A 52 18.40 -19.18 -4.74
CA VAL A 52 19.01 -19.98 -3.66
C VAL A 52 20.01 -21.04 -4.15
N GLY A 53 20.14 -21.23 -5.46
CA GLY A 53 21.11 -22.14 -6.07
C GLY A 53 20.53 -23.42 -6.68
N ASP A 54 19.21 -23.62 -6.59
CA ASP A 54 18.54 -24.76 -7.22
C ASP A 54 18.57 -24.57 -8.75
N GLY A 55 19.41 -25.34 -9.44
CA GLY A 55 19.57 -25.26 -10.90
C GLY A 55 20.69 -24.35 -11.40
N ALA A 56 21.73 -24.10 -10.58
CA ALA A 56 22.92 -23.30 -10.90
C ALA A 56 23.81 -23.79 -12.08
N GLY A 57 23.31 -24.68 -12.95
CA GLY A 57 24.02 -25.21 -14.12
C GLY A 57 23.51 -24.70 -15.48
N GLY A 58 22.51 -23.82 -15.51
CA GLY A 58 21.95 -23.27 -16.75
C GLY A 58 22.65 -21.99 -17.25
N PRO A 59 22.59 -21.68 -18.56
CA PRO A 59 23.18 -20.46 -19.14
C PRO A 59 22.49 -19.15 -18.71
N ALA A 60 21.32 -19.24 -18.06
CA ALA A 60 20.57 -18.09 -17.56
C ALA A 60 21.00 -17.74 -16.13
N GLY A 61 21.77 -16.66 -15.97
CA GLY A 61 22.18 -16.15 -14.65
C GLY A 61 21.00 -15.69 -13.77
N ALA A 62 21.27 -15.50 -12.48
CA ALA A 62 20.31 -14.97 -11.52
C ALA A 62 19.80 -13.58 -11.97
N SER A 63 18.48 -13.43 -12.08
CA SER A 63 17.82 -12.16 -12.42
C SER A 63 17.51 -11.37 -11.14
N SER A 64 17.54 -10.04 -11.22
CA SER A 64 17.01 -9.19 -10.15
C SER A 64 15.52 -9.43 -9.97
N VAL A 65 15.03 -9.33 -8.74
CA VAL A 65 13.65 -9.62 -8.36
C VAL A 65 13.06 -8.45 -7.58
N ILE A 66 11.81 -8.14 -7.85
CA ILE A 66 10.99 -7.22 -7.06
C ILE A 66 9.86 -8.04 -6.44
N LEU A 67 9.83 -8.12 -5.11
CA LEU A 67 8.78 -8.75 -4.32
C LEU A 67 7.72 -7.70 -3.99
N TRP A 68 6.49 -7.92 -4.44
CA TRP A 68 5.38 -7.00 -4.21
C TRP A 68 4.23 -7.70 -3.49
N GLY A 69 3.73 -7.08 -2.43
CA GLY A 69 2.46 -7.44 -1.83
C GLY A 69 2.29 -6.83 -0.44
N PRO A 70 1.13 -7.04 0.21
CA PRO A 70 0.82 -6.56 1.55
C PRO A 70 1.92 -6.82 2.61
N PRO A 71 1.95 -6.07 3.74
CA PRO A 71 2.82 -6.42 4.86
C PRO A 71 2.56 -7.84 5.37
N GLY A 72 3.53 -8.42 6.09
CA GLY A 72 3.30 -9.69 6.79
C GLY A 72 3.33 -10.99 5.99
N ILE A 73 3.26 -10.93 4.66
CA ILE A 73 3.17 -12.13 3.79
C ILE A 73 4.52 -12.79 3.43
N GLY A 74 5.62 -12.36 4.06
CA GLY A 74 6.92 -13.03 3.92
C GLY A 74 7.93 -12.43 2.91
N LYS A 75 7.80 -11.17 2.49
CA LYS A 75 8.79 -10.51 1.60
C LYS A 75 10.22 -10.52 2.17
N THR A 76 10.41 -9.94 3.35
CA THR A 76 11.71 -9.93 4.06
C THR A 76 12.18 -11.34 4.39
N THR A 77 11.24 -12.25 4.70
CA THR A 77 11.53 -13.65 4.97
C THR A 77 12.12 -14.37 3.75
N LEU A 78 11.54 -14.19 2.56
CA LEU A 78 12.09 -14.76 1.33
C LEU A 78 13.49 -14.22 1.04
N ALA A 79 13.72 -12.92 1.22
CA ALA A 79 15.05 -12.34 1.07
C ALA A 79 16.05 -12.91 2.10
N TYR A 80 15.62 -13.11 3.34
CA TYR A 80 16.43 -13.72 4.38
C TYR A 80 16.82 -15.17 4.04
N VAL A 81 15.87 -16.00 3.57
CA VAL A 81 16.16 -17.38 3.13
C VAL A 81 17.16 -17.38 1.97
N VAL A 82 17.03 -16.44 1.02
CA VAL A 82 18.02 -16.28 -0.05
C VAL A 82 19.40 -15.90 0.50
N SER A 83 19.46 -15.05 1.52
CA SER A 83 20.75 -14.70 2.15
C SER A 83 21.46 -15.92 2.74
N GLN A 84 20.72 -16.82 3.39
CA GLN A 84 21.27 -18.00 4.07
C GLN A 84 21.64 -19.12 3.09
N ALA A 85 20.88 -19.29 2.01
CA ALA A 85 21.11 -20.37 1.06
C ALA A 85 22.28 -20.08 0.08
N THR A 86 22.54 -18.80 -0.19
CA THR A 86 23.60 -18.44 -1.16
C THR A 86 24.99 -18.39 -0.50
N LYS A 87 26.02 -18.88 -1.20
CA LYS A 87 27.43 -18.60 -0.86
C LYS A 87 27.88 -17.18 -1.27
N LYS A 88 26.93 -16.32 -1.64
CA LYS A 88 27.16 -14.98 -2.17
C LYS A 88 27.29 -13.97 -1.03
N ARG A 89 27.89 -12.82 -1.30
CA ARG A 89 27.91 -11.71 -0.35
C ARG A 89 26.50 -11.12 -0.28
N PHE A 90 25.85 -11.18 0.87
CA PHE A 90 24.56 -10.54 1.07
C PHE A 90 24.73 -9.18 1.75
N VAL A 91 24.02 -8.17 1.24
CA VAL A 91 23.99 -6.83 1.84
C VAL A 91 22.53 -6.39 1.90
N GLU A 92 22.08 -5.99 3.09
CA GLU A 92 20.73 -5.49 3.33
C GLU A 92 20.75 -3.97 3.52
N LEU A 93 19.83 -3.28 2.87
CA LEU A 93 19.55 -1.86 3.07
C LEU A 93 18.04 -1.68 3.26
N SER A 94 17.66 -0.77 4.15
CA SER A 94 16.28 -0.27 4.23
C SER A 94 16.20 1.04 3.48
N ALA A 95 15.21 1.18 2.59
CA ALA A 95 15.00 2.41 1.85
C ALA A 95 14.54 3.58 2.72
N ILE A 96 14.14 3.31 3.97
CA ILE A 96 13.75 4.32 4.96
C ILE A 96 14.98 5.05 5.51
N THR A 97 16.07 4.31 5.73
CA THR A 97 17.28 4.84 6.39
C THR A 97 18.44 5.06 5.43
N ALA A 98 18.48 4.36 4.30
CA ALA A 98 19.59 4.43 3.35
C ALA A 98 19.52 5.67 2.45
N GLY A 99 20.61 6.41 2.37
CA GLY A 99 20.82 7.48 1.38
C GLY A 99 21.55 6.99 0.13
N VAL A 100 21.81 7.93 -0.79
CA VAL A 100 22.57 7.66 -2.04
C VAL A 100 24.01 7.22 -1.72
N LYS A 101 24.59 7.70 -0.61
CA LYS A 101 25.96 7.40 -0.21
C LYS A 101 26.11 5.92 0.16
N GLU A 102 25.16 5.39 0.94
CA GLU A 102 25.11 4.00 1.38
C GLU A 102 24.96 3.07 0.16
N VAL A 103 24.04 3.40 -0.75
CA VAL A 103 23.85 2.66 -2.02
C VAL A 103 25.15 2.61 -2.82
N ARG A 104 25.83 3.75 -3.02
CA ARG A 104 27.11 3.79 -3.74
C ARG A 104 28.20 2.97 -3.04
N ALA A 105 28.26 3.00 -1.72
CA ALA A 105 29.24 2.22 -0.96
C ALA A 105 29.04 0.70 -1.15
N VAL A 106 27.79 0.23 -1.20
CA VAL A 106 27.47 -1.16 -1.51
C VAL A 106 27.92 -1.54 -2.91
N ILE A 107 27.61 -0.70 -3.90
CA ILE A 107 27.98 -0.93 -5.32
C ILE A 107 29.50 -1.02 -5.47
N GLU A 108 30.25 -0.09 -4.89
CA GLU A 108 31.72 -0.10 -4.95
C GLU A 108 32.32 -1.31 -4.22
N GLY A 109 31.72 -1.73 -3.10
CA GLY A 109 32.10 -2.96 -2.42
C GLY A 109 31.83 -4.20 -3.29
N ALA A 110 30.72 -4.22 -4.01
CA ALA A 110 30.35 -5.34 -4.88
C ALA A 110 31.31 -5.48 -6.07
N LYS A 111 31.70 -4.37 -6.71
CA LYS A 111 32.73 -4.36 -7.77
C LYS A 111 34.06 -4.95 -7.31
N ARG A 112 34.52 -4.55 -6.12
CA ARG A 112 35.78 -5.04 -5.53
C ARG A 112 35.71 -6.54 -5.24
N ALA A 113 34.57 -7.02 -4.71
CA ALA A 113 34.36 -8.44 -4.42
C ALA A 113 34.31 -9.30 -5.69
N ALA A 114 33.64 -8.82 -6.75
CA ALA A 114 33.55 -9.50 -8.03
C ALA A 114 34.92 -9.61 -8.73
N GLY A 115 35.67 -8.50 -8.80
CA GLY A 115 36.97 -8.46 -9.47
C GLY A 115 38.12 -9.16 -8.73
N GLY A 116 38.09 -9.19 -7.39
CA GLY A 116 39.18 -9.74 -6.57
C GLY A 116 38.97 -11.18 -6.08
N TYR A 117 37.72 -11.58 -5.80
CA TYR A 117 37.43 -12.85 -5.11
C TYR A 117 36.39 -13.72 -5.83
N GLY A 118 35.87 -13.28 -7.00
CA GLY A 118 34.83 -14.00 -7.74
C GLY A 118 33.53 -14.20 -6.95
N LYS A 119 33.27 -13.36 -5.94
CA LYS A 119 32.07 -13.45 -5.09
C LYS A 119 30.99 -12.49 -5.58
N ASP A 120 29.93 -13.04 -6.14
CA ASP A 120 28.71 -12.29 -6.47
C ASP A 120 28.13 -11.63 -5.22
N THR A 121 27.48 -10.48 -5.39
CA THR A 121 26.77 -9.77 -4.32
C THR A 121 25.26 -9.79 -4.56
N VAL A 122 24.48 -10.14 -3.54
CA VAL A 122 23.03 -9.97 -3.49
C VAL A 122 22.74 -8.74 -2.65
N LEU A 123 22.04 -7.76 -3.23
CA LEU A 123 21.59 -6.56 -2.52
C LEU A 123 20.10 -6.70 -2.23
N PHE A 124 19.74 -6.82 -0.96
CA PHE A 124 18.35 -6.72 -0.53
C PHE A 124 18.02 -5.27 -0.18
N LEU A 125 16.94 -4.76 -0.75
CA LEU A 125 16.45 -3.41 -0.50
C LEU A 125 14.99 -3.48 -0.06
N ASP A 126 14.74 -3.25 1.23
CA ASP A 126 13.38 -3.22 1.76
C ASP A 126 12.72 -1.86 1.54
N GLU A 127 11.41 -1.87 1.32
CA GLU A 127 10.55 -0.71 1.05
C GLU A 127 11.06 0.25 -0.05
N ILE A 128 11.51 -0.30 -1.19
CA ILE A 128 12.08 0.47 -2.33
C ILE A 128 11.20 1.65 -2.78
N HIS A 129 9.88 1.60 -2.56
CA HIS A 129 8.95 2.71 -2.85
C HIS A 129 9.28 4.00 -2.09
N ARG A 130 10.04 3.92 -0.98
CA ARG A 130 10.50 5.09 -0.20
C ARG A 130 11.71 5.79 -0.82
N PHE A 131 12.43 5.13 -1.73
CA PHE A 131 13.51 5.80 -2.47
C PHE A 131 12.95 6.80 -3.48
N SER A 132 13.54 7.99 -3.49
CA SER A 132 13.36 8.96 -4.56
C SER A 132 13.84 8.39 -5.91
N LYS A 133 13.36 8.97 -7.02
CA LYS A 133 13.79 8.58 -8.37
C LYS A 133 15.31 8.59 -8.53
N ALA A 134 15.99 9.61 -8.00
CA ALA A 134 17.45 9.71 -8.07
C ALA A 134 18.18 8.60 -7.29
N GLN A 135 17.64 8.15 -6.16
CA GLN A 135 18.18 7.00 -5.42
C GLN A 135 17.98 5.71 -6.23
N GLN A 136 16.83 5.53 -6.87
CA GLN A 136 16.56 4.38 -7.73
C GLN A 136 17.46 4.38 -8.98
N ASP A 137 17.64 5.52 -9.63
CA ASP A 137 18.55 5.66 -10.78
C ASP A 137 20.00 5.27 -10.43
N SER A 138 20.42 5.53 -9.19
CA SER A 138 21.77 5.16 -8.73
C SER A 138 22.01 3.64 -8.68
N LEU A 139 20.95 2.83 -8.65
CA LEU A 139 21.02 1.36 -8.68
C LEU A 139 21.18 0.80 -10.10
N LEU A 140 20.78 1.56 -11.14
CA LEU A 140 20.73 1.06 -12.52
C LEU A 140 22.06 0.51 -13.02
N PRO A 141 23.21 1.22 -12.87
CA PRO A 141 24.48 0.70 -13.36
C PRO A 141 24.85 -0.63 -12.68
N ALA A 142 24.50 -0.80 -11.40
CA ALA A 142 24.83 -2.00 -10.64
C ALA A 142 23.99 -3.21 -11.06
N VAL A 143 22.72 -2.99 -11.39
CA VAL A 143 21.83 -4.04 -11.90
C VAL A 143 22.20 -4.40 -13.36
N GLU A 144 22.45 -3.41 -14.20
CA GLU A 144 22.78 -3.60 -15.63
C GLU A 144 24.08 -4.38 -15.82
N ASN A 145 25.13 -3.97 -15.10
CA ASN A 145 26.44 -4.62 -15.18
C ASN A 145 26.53 -5.88 -14.29
N ARG A 146 25.41 -6.28 -13.66
CA ARG A 146 25.34 -7.41 -12.73
C ARG A 146 26.38 -7.37 -11.62
N TRP A 147 26.76 -6.17 -11.17
CA TRP A 147 27.58 -6.01 -9.98
C TRP A 147 26.82 -6.47 -8.73
N VAL A 148 25.49 -6.30 -8.75
CA VAL A 148 24.60 -6.82 -7.73
C VAL A 148 23.42 -7.56 -8.36
N THR A 149 23.00 -8.66 -7.73
CA THR A 149 21.66 -9.22 -7.93
C THR A 149 20.73 -8.50 -6.96
N LEU A 150 19.81 -7.68 -7.47
CA LEU A 150 18.89 -6.91 -6.62
C LEU A 150 17.70 -7.77 -6.22
N ILE A 151 17.38 -7.78 -4.92
CA ILE A 151 16.11 -8.26 -4.39
C ILE A 151 15.47 -7.04 -3.72
N ALA A 152 14.44 -6.46 -4.33
CA ALA A 152 13.74 -5.33 -3.75
C ALA A 152 12.37 -5.77 -3.22
N ALA A 153 11.92 -5.20 -2.10
CA ALA A 153 10.59 -5.43 -1.57
C ALA A 153 9.78 -4.13 -1.52
N THR A 154 8.48 -4.20 -1.80
CA THR A 154 7.56 -3.07 -1.69
C THR A 154 6.16 -3.52 -1.30
N THR A 155 5.50 -2.72 -0.46
CA THR A 155 4.07 -2.81 -0.17
C THR A 155 3.21 -2.02 -1.17
N GLU A 156 3.75 -0.95 -1.75
CA GLU A 156 3.06 -0.13 -2.75
C GLU A 156 3.15 -0.73 -4.17
N ASN A 157 2.21 -0.35 -5.03
CA ASN A 157 2.16 -0.81 -6.42
C ASN A 157 3.43 -0.40 -7.19
N PRO A 158 4.24 -1.37 -7.66
CA PRO A 158 5.56 -1.13 -8.22
C PRO A 158 5.53 -0.33 -9.52
N TYR A 159 4.44 -0.39 -10.29
CA TYR A 159 4.31 0.37 -11.54
C TYR A 159 4.25 1.89 -11.31
N PHE A 160 3.90 2.33 -10.10
CA PHE A 160 3.87 3.74 -9.72
C PHE A 160 5.08 4.15 -8.88
N SER A 161 5.53 3.27 -7.98
CA SER A 161 6.58 3.60 -7.02
C SER A 161 8.00 3.28 -7.49
N ILE A 162 8.17 2.44 -8.52
CA ILE A 162 9.48 2.04 -9.06
C ILE A 162 9.65 2.57 -10.49
N ILE A 163 10.84 3.10 -10.79
CA ILE A 163 11.16 3.60 -12.13
C ILE A 163 11.14 2.47 -13.17
N SER A 164 10.60 2.78 -14.36
CA SER A 164 10.48 1.80 -15.47
C SER A 164 11.82 1.13 -15.86
N PRO A 165 12.98 1.83 -15.84
CA PRO A 165 14.27 1.19 -16.11
C PRO A 165 14.62 0.04 -15.14
N LEU A 166 14.34 0.17 -13.84
CA LEU A 166 14.58 -0.92 -12.87
C LEU A 166 13.59 -2.06 -13.06
N LEU A 167 12.30 -1.75 -13.29
CA LEU A 167 11.27 -2.76 -13.55
C LEU A 167 11.60 -3.60 -14.79
N SER A 168 12.03 -2.98 -15.87
CA SER A 168 12.38 -3.68 -17.12
C SER A 168 13.57 -4.66 -16.98
N ARG A 169 14.37 -4.53 -15.92
CA ARG A 169 15.57 -5.35 -15.64
C ARG A 169 15.37 -6.30 -14.46
N SER A 170 14.15 -6.35 -13.93
CA SER A 170 13.81 -7.16 -12.76
C SER A 170 12.56 -8.00 -13.03
N LEU A 171 12.47 -9.16 -12.41
CA LEU A 171 11.26 -9.97 -12.40
C LEU A 171 10.36 -9.48 -11.28
N LEU A 172 9.14 -9.06 -11.61
CA LEU A 172 8.13 -8.74 -10.63
C LEU A 172 7.46 -10.03 -10.15
N LEU A 173 7.57 -10.32 -8.86
CA LEU A 173 6.91 -11.45 -8.20
C LEU A 173 5.87 -10.90 -7.21
N THR A 174 4.61 -11.19 -7.48
CA THR A 174 3.49 -10.79 -6.62
C THR A 174 3.24 -11.88 -5.58
N LEU A 175 3.34 -11.50 -4.31
CA LEU A 175 2.99 -12.34 -3.18
C LEU A 175 1.52 -12.16 -2.84
N GLU A 176 0.87 -13.25 -2.48
CA GLU A 176 -0.55 -13.29 -2.11
C GLU A 176 -0.72 -13.27 -0.58
N PRO A 177 -1.85 -12.79 -0.04
CA PRO A 177 -2.18 -12.99 1.38
C PRO A 177 -2.12 -14.47 1.77
N LEU A 178 -1.68 -14.76 2.99
CA LEU A 178 -1.65 -16.15 3.48
C LEU A 178 -3.08 -16.63 3.78
N THR A 179 -3.34 -17.89 3.50
CA THR A 179 -4.62 -18.52 3.85
C THR A 179 -4.68 -18.87 5.34
N ASP A 180 -5.88 -19.10 5.87
CA ASP A 180 -6.04 -19.56 7.25
C ASP A 180 -5.31 -20.89 7.50
N ASP A 181 -5.30 -21.80 6.50
CA ASP A 181 -4.57 -23.06 6.55
C ASP A 181 -3.05 -22.84 6.62
N ASP A 182 -2.51 -21.88 5.85
CA ASP A 182 -1.09 -21.51 5.90
C ASP A 182 -0.72 -20.98 7.29
N LEU A 183 -1.55 -20.10 7.85
CA LEU A 183 -1.31 -19.49 9.16
C LEU A 183 -1.44 -20.52 10.29
N SER A 184 -2.44 -21.40 10.22
CA SER A 184 -2.61 -22.51 11.17
C SER A 184 -1.38 -23.42 11.17
N ALA A 185 -0.91 -23.83 9.98
CA ALA A 185 0.30 -24.64 9.86
C ALA A 185 1.55 -23.95 10.45
N LEU A 186 1.66 -22.63 10.27
CA LEU A 186 2.75 -21.84 10.86
C LEU A 186 2.65 -21.74 12.39
N MET A 187 1.46 -21.52 12.93
CA MET A 187 1.22 -21.44 14.38
C MET A 187 1.47 -22.78 15.07
N HIS A 188 0.99 -23.88 14.50
CA HIS A 188 1.28 -25.22 15.02
C HIS A 188 2.79 -25.49 15.05
N ARG A 189 3.49 -25.14 13.96
CA ARG A 189 4.95 -25.26 13.92
C ARG A 189 5.62 -24.42 15.00
N ALA A 190 5.15 -23.19 15.21
CA ALA A 190 5.67 -22.30 16.26
C ALA A 190 5.39 -22.83 17.67
N LEU A 191 4.28 -23.53 17.90
CA LEU A 191 3.98 -24.16 19.18
C LEU A 191 4.91 -25.35 19.47
N THR A 192 5.21 -26.17 18.46
CA THR A 192 5.91 -27.44 18.66
C THR A 192 7.42 -27.37 18.52
N GLU A 193 7.96 -26.51 17.66
CA GLU A 193 9.41 -26.48 17.41
C GLU A 193 10.18 -25.86 18.59
N GLU A 194 11.38 -26.38 18.86
CA GLU A 194 12.28 -25.86 19.91
C GLU A 194 12.63 -24.38 19.71
N ARG A 195 12.82 -23.95 18.44
CA ARG A 195 13.04 -22.54 18.12
C ARG A 195 11.80 -21.67 18.32
N GLY A 196 10.62 -22.25 18.49
CA GLY A 196 9.36 -21.58 18.80
C GLY A 196 9.06 -21.65 20.30
N LEU A 197 7.97 -22.31 20.67
CA LEU A 197 7.54 -22.46 22.06
C LEU A 197 7.87 -23.84 22.64
N GLY A 198 8.43 -24.77 21.84
CA GLY A 198 8.95 -26.06 22.30
C GLY A 198 7.93 -26.94 23.03
N GLY A 199 6.64 -26.78 22.75
CA GLY A 199 5.55 -27.50 23.42
C GLY A 199 5.22 -26.98 24.83
N ALA A 200 5.69 -25.79 25.23
CA ALA A 200 5.45 -25.23 26.56
C ALA A 200 3.97 -24.90 26.83
N VAL A 201 3.20 -24.63 25.77
CA VAL A 201 1.77 -24.30 25.83
C VAL A 201 1.04 -24.95 24.64
N THR A 202 -0.24 -25.18 24.80
CA THR A 202 -1.13 -25.65 23.73
C THR A 202 -2.10 -24.55 23.29
N LEU A 203 -2.67 -24.68 22.09
CA LEU A 203 -3.60 -23.72 21.51
C LEU A 203 -4.93 -24.43 21.18
N PRO A 204 -5.98 -24.22 21.99
CA PRO A 204 -7.33 -24.70 21.69
C PRO A 204 -7.90 -24.09 20.40
N ALA A 205 -8.82 -24.81 19.75
CA ALA A 205 -9.33 -24.45 18.41
C ALA A 205 -10.10 -23.12 18.36
N ASP A 206 -10.77 -22.74 19.45
CA ASP A 206 -11.49 -21.46 19.56
C ASP A 206 -10.52 -20.27 19.67
N ALA A 207 -9.44 -20.42 20.43
CA ALA A 207 -8.34 -19.46 20.52
C ALA A 207 -7.57 -19.36 19.19
N GLU A 208 -7.31 -20.48 18.52
CA GLU A 208 -6.69 -20.51 17.19
C GLU A 208 -7.55 -19.77 16.16
N ALA A 209 -8.84 -20.07 16.09
CA ALA A 209 -9.76 -19.39 15.20
C ALA A 209 -9.82 -17.88 15.46
N HIS A 210 -9.66 -17.46 16.72
CA HIS A 210 -9.57 -16.05 17.08
C HIS A 210 -8.26 -15.40 16.60
N LEU A 211 -7.12 -16.07 16.79
CA LEU A 211 -5.82 -15.61 16.28
C LEU A 211 -5.80 -15.49 14.75
N LEU A 212 -6.41 -16.44 14.02
CA LEU A 212 -6.54 -16.39 12.56
C LEU A 212 -7.34 -15.16 12.10
N ARG A 213 -8.48 -14.89 12.75
CA ARG A 213 -9.29 -13.68 12.47
C ARG A 213 -8.52 -12.39 12.70
N ILE A 214 -7.72 -12.31 13.76
CA ILE A 214 -6.88 -11.13 14.04
C ILE A 214 -5.78 -11.00 12.99
N ALA A 215 -5.15 -12.12 12.61
CA ALA A 215 -4.02 -12.14 11.71
C ALA A 215 -4.39 -11.69 10.29
N GLY A 216 -5.58 -12.04 9.80
CA GLY A 216 -6.10 -11.55 8.51
C GLY A 216 -5.17 -11.82 7.32
N GLY A 217 -4.43 -12.94 7.34
CA GLY A 217 -3.43 -13.28 6.32
C GLY A 217 -2.01 -12.78 6.57
N ASP A 218 -1.73 -12.13 7.71
CA ASP A 218 -0.40 -11.67 8.14
C ASP A 218 0.26 -12.66 9.13
N ALA A 219 1.35 -13.31 8.71
CA ALA A 219 2.12 -14.24 9.54
C ALA A 219 2.85 -13.58 10.72
N ARG A 220 3.35 -12.36 10.54
CA ARG A 220 4.02 -11.61 11.61
C ARG A 220 3.02 -11.30 12.71
N ARG A 221 1.83 -10.82 12.34
CA ARG A 221 0.74 -10.52 13.27
C ARG A 221 0.26 -11.77 14.01
N ALA A 222 0.08 -12.89 13.30
CA ALA A 222 -0.26 -14.18 13.90
C ALA A 222 0.77 -14.62 14.96
N LEU A 223 2.06 -14.60 14.61
CA LEU A 223 3.13 -15.01 15.52
C LEU A 223 3.31 -14.07 16.69
N THR A 224 3.14 -12.76 16.51
CA THR A 224 3.20 -11.80 17.62
C THR A 224 2.03 -11.96 18.58
N ALA A 225 0.82 -12.19 18.08
CA ALA A 225 -0.35 -12.45 18.92
C ALA A 225 -0.21 -13.78 19.67
N LEU A 226 0.29 -14.83 19.00
CA LEU A 226 0.60 -16.12 19.62
C LEU A 226 1.66 -15.99 20.72
N GLU A 227 2.73 -15.24 20.48
CA GLU A 227 3.79 -14.97 21.46
C GLU A 227 3.25 -14.24 22.69
N ALA A 228 2.40 -13.24 22.50
CA ALA A 228 1.76 -12.50 23.59
C ALA A 228 0.83 -13.42 24.42
N GLY A 229 0.01 -14.23 23.75
CA GLY A 229 -0.86 -15.21 24.39
C GLY A 229 -0.07 -16.25 25.19
N ALA A 230 0.99 -16.81 24.59
CA ALA A 230 1.88 -17.76 25.25
C ALA A 230 2.57 -17.15 26.46
N GLY A 231 3.09 -15.92 26.35
CA GLY A 231 3.72 -15.23 27.46
C GLY A 231 2.76 -14.99 28.63
N SER A 232 1.49 -14.67 28.34
CA SER A 232 0.45 -14.49 29.36
C SER A 232 0.08 -15.82 30.04
N ALA A 233 -0.13 -16.89 29.26
CA ALA A 233 -0.43 -18.23 29.79
C ALA A 233 0.70 -18.74 30.69
N ILE A 234 1.95 -18.64 30.23
CA ILE A 234 3.13 -19.06 30.99
C ILE A 234 3.25 -18.26 32.31
N ALA A 235 3.03 -16.94 32.27
CA ALA A 235 3.08 -16.11 33.47
C ALA A 235 1.98 -16.46 34.49
N LYS A 236 0.82 -16.93 34.03
CA LYS A 236 -0.28 -17.42 34.87
C LYS A 236 -0.11 -18.89 35.30
N GLY A 237 0.88 -19.60 34.75
CA GLY A 237 1.06 -21.05 34.96
C GLY A 237 0.00 -21.91 34.26
N GLU A 238 -0.65 -21.37 33.24
CA GLU A 238 -1.68 -22.05 32.45
C GLU A 238 -1.02 -22.86 31.31
N PRO A 239 -1.40 -24.14 31.10
CA PRO A 239 -0.84 -24.97 30.03
C PRO A 239 -1.46 -24.69 28.65
N GLU A 240 -2.53 -23.88 28.58
CA GLU A 240 -3.28 -23.60 27.36
C GLU A 240 -3.41 -22.09 27.14
N ILE A 241 -3.28 -21.65 25.89
CA ILE A 241 -3.58 -20.28 25.47
C ILE A 241 -5.09 -20.19 25.23
N THR A 242 -5.85 -19.95 26.28
CA THR A 242 -7.32 -19.81 26.19
C THR A 242 -7.73 -18.58 25.39
N LEU A 243 -8.96 -18.57 24.87
CA LEU A 243 -9.52 -17.41 24.15
C LEU A 243 -9.43 -16.12 24.97
N THR A 244 -9.78 -16.17 26.26
CA THR A 244 -9.67 -15.03 27.17
C THR A 244 -8.22 -14.54 27.32
N THR A 245 -7.26 -15.46 27.37
CA THR A 245 -5.84 -15.13 27.45
C THR A 245 -5.34 -14.49 26.15
N VAL A 246 -5.85 -14.91 24.99
CA VAL A 246 -5.59 -14.24 23.70
C VAL A 246 -6.17 -12.83 23.68
N GLU A 247 -7.43 -12.65 24.06
CA GLU A 247 -8.11 -11.34 24.07
C GLU A 247 -7.35 -10.32 24.95
N GLU A 248 -7.02 -10.70 26.18
CA GLU A 248 -6.24 -9.85 27.11
C GLU A 248 -4.82 -9.54 26.61
N ALA A 249 -4.18 -10.49 25.94
CA ALA A 249 -2.81 -10.34 25.44
C ALA A 249 -2.75 -9.53 24.16
N VAL A 250 -3.73 -9.69 23.26
CA VAL A 250 -3.86 -8.94 22.02
C VAL A 250 -4.16 -7.48 22.31
N ASP A 251 -4.96 -7.14 23.32
CA ASP A 251 -5.15 -5.74 23.74
C ASP A 251 -3.84 -5.08 24.18
N ARG A 252 -2.95 -5.80 24.89
CA ARG A 252 -1.63 -5.28 25.28
C ARG A 252 -0.61 -5.28 24.14
N ALA A 253 -0.65 -6.29 23.27
CA ALA A 253 0.23 -6.40 22.11
C ALA A 253 -0.16 -5.40 21.01
N ALA A 254 -1.45 -5.11 20.85
CA ALA A 254 -1.98 -4.07 19.96
C ALA A 254 -1.36 -2.71 20.31
N VAL A 255 -1.27 -2.34 21.59
CA VAL A 255 -0.61 -1.10 22.04
C VAL A 255 0.89 -1.04 21.69
N LYS A 256 1.56 -2.19 21.51
CA LYS A 256 2.99 -2.28 21.19
C LYS A 256 3.25 -2.45 19.68
N TYR A 257 2.31 -3.06 18.96
CA TYR A 257 2.31 -3.29 17.51
C TYR A 257 1.69 -2.11 16.74
N ASP A 258 0.94 -1.23 17.41
CA ASP A 258 0.35 0.00 16.85
C ASP A 258 1.40 1.03 16.38
N ARG A 259 2.69 0.73 16.57
CA ARG A 259 3.77 1.47 15.92
C ARG A 259 3.97 1.10 14.44
N ASP A 260 3.42 -0.02 13.92
CA ASP A 260 3.73 -0.53 12.57
C ASP A 260 2.56 -1.14 11.75
N GLY A 261 1.29 -0.79 12.02
CA GLY A 261 0.34 -0.53 10.91
C GLY A 261 -0.64 -1.62 10.41
N ASP A 262 -1.63 -2.00 11.22
CA ASP A 262 -2.91 -2.54 10.67
C ASP A 262 -4.19 -1.96 11.31
N GLN A 263 -4.23 -1.65 12.62
CA GLN A 263 -5.40 -0.95 13.21
C GLN A 263 -5.58 0.46 12.64
N HIS A 264 -4.50 1.05 12.13
CA HIS A 264 -4.56 2.39 11.55
C HIS A 264 -5.57 2.50 10.39
N TYR A 265 -5.73 1.46 9.56
CA TYR A 265 -6.73 1.47 8.49
C TYR A 265 -8.14 1.33 9.01
N ASP A 266 -8.39 0.52 10.04
CA ASP A 266 -9.71 0.37 10.64
C ASP A 266 -10.16 1.66 11.32
N VAL A 267 -9.27 2.31 12.07
CA VAL A 267 -9.56 3.60 12.71
C VAL A 267 -9.73 4.70 11.66
N ALA A 268 -8.88 4.75 10.61
CA ALA A 268 -9.05 5.68 9.50
C ALA A 268 -10.33 5.42 8.70
N SER A 269 -10.76 4.16 8.60
CA SER A 269 -11.99 3.76 7.94
C SER A 269 -13.19 4.15 8.79
N ALA A 270 -13.11 3.99 10.11
CA ALA A 270 -14.13 4.42 11.05
C ALA A 270 -14.27 5.94 11.06
N LEU A 271 -13.17 6.71 11.05
CA LEU A 271 -13.18 8.17 10.88
C LEU A 271 -13.99 8.58 9.64
N ILE A 272 -13.68 8.01 8.47
CA ILE A 272 -14.38 8.35 7.22
C ILE A 272 -15.84 7.89 7.24
N LYS A 273 -16.14 6.72 7.81
CA LYS A 273 -17.53 6.25 7.96
C LYS A 273 -18.34 7.14 8.89
N SER A 274 -17.75 7.64 9.98
CA SER A 274 -18.42 8.58 10.88
C SER A 274 -18.68 9.93 10.20
N ILE A 275 -17.71 10.45 9.42
CA ILE A 275 -17.91 11.63 8.59
C ILE A 275 -19.05 11.41 7.59
N ARG A 276 -19.03 10.30 6.86
CA ARG A 276 -20.08 9.89 5.90
C ARG A 276 -21.45 9.77 6.58
N GLY A 277 -21.48 9.22 7.79
CA GLY A 277 -22.68 9.08 8.62
C GLY A 277 -23.12 10.37 9.31
N SER A 278 -22.38 11.48 9.14
CA SER A 278 -22.62 12.76 9.79
C SER A 278 -22.59 12.72 11.33
N ASP A 279 -21.87 11.74 11.90
CA ASP A 279 -21.60 11.66 13.33
C ASP A 279 -20.30 12.39 13.65
N VAL A 280 -20.43 13.67 14.06
CA VAL A 280 -19.31 14.55 14.38
C VAL A 280 -18.51 14.02 15.57
N ASP A 281 -19.21 13.55 16.60
CA ASP A 281 -18.59 13.12 17.85
C ASP A 281 -17.79 11.84 17.65
N ALA A 282 -18.35 10.86 16.93
CA ALA A 282 -17.62 9.65 16.56
C ALA A 282 -16.44 9.95 15.63
N ALA A 283 -16.59 10.87 14.67
CA ALA A 283 -15.50 11.28 13.79
C ALA A 283 -14.36 11.91 14.58
N LEU A 284 -14.65 12.83 15.51
CA LEU A 284 -13.65 13.43 16.39
C LEU A 284 -13.01 12.40 17.31
N HIS A 285 -13.77 11.43 17.82
CA HIS A 285 -13.22 10.34 18.62
C HIS A 285 -12.20 9.50 17.84
N TYR A 286 -12.52 9.09 16.60
CA TYR A 286 -11.57 8.35 15.77
C TYR A 286 -10.38 9.20 15.33
N LEU A 287 -10.57 10.50 15.06
CA LEU A 287 -9.47 11.43 14.82
C LEU A 287 -8.53 11.50 16.02
N ALA A 288 -9.06 11.66 17.24
CA ALA A 288 -8.28 11.69 18.47
C ALA A 288 -7.51 10.39 18.67
N ARG A 289 -8.16 9.22 18.42
CA ARG A 289 -7.47 7.93 18.45
C ARG A 289 -6.28 7.86 17.49
N MET A 290 -6.41 8.38 16.27
CA MET A 290 -5.31 8.42 15.30
C MET A 290 -4.18 9.35 15.75
N ILE A 291 -4.51 10.50 16.36
CA ILE A 291 -3.51 11.44 16.88
C ILE A 291 -2.73 10.82 18.04
N GLU A 292 -3.42 10.24 19.03
CA GLU A 292 -2.79 9.59 20.19
C GLU A 292 -1.96 8.36 19.79
N ALA A 293 -2.38 7.64 18.75
CA ALA A 293 -1.61 6.54 18.16
C ALA A 293 -0.36 7.01 17.38
N GLY A 294 -0.19 8.32 17.18
CA GLY A 294 0.97 8.88 16.49
C GLY A 294 0.92 8.75 14.96
N GLU A 295 -0.29 8.70 14.38
CA GLU A 295 -0.49 8.63 12.93
C GLU A 295 0.16 9.82 12.21
N ASP A 296 0.68 9.61 10.99
CA ASP A 296 1.15 10.72 10.15
C ASP A 296 -0.01 11.71 9.90
N PRO A 297 0.09 12.98 10.33
CA PRO A 297 -0.98 13.95 10.12
C PRO A 297 -1.29 14.19 8.64
N ARG A 298 -0.30 13.98 7.76
CA ARG A 298 -0.50 14.07 6.30
C ARG A 298 -1.35 12.92 5.79
N PHE A 299 -1.29 11.75 6.42
CA PHE A 299 -2.18 10.63 6.10
C PHE A 299 -3.64 10.97 6.43
N ILE A 300 -3.89 11.50 7.63
CA ILE A 300 -5.23 11.94 8.04
C ILE A 300 -5.77 13.00 7.06
N ALA A 301 -4.96 14.02 6.74
CA ALA A 301 -5.33 15.07 5.81
C ALA A 301 -5.70 14.54 4.41
N ARG A 302 -4.96 13.56 3.87
CA ARG A 302 -5.28 12.90 2.59
C ARG A 302 -6.64 12.20 2.65
N ARG A 303 -6.96 11.52 3.75
CA ARG A 303 -8.25 10.83 3.93
C ARG A 303 -9.42 11.82 3.95
N LEU A 304 -9.27 12.96 4.62
CA LEU A 304 -10.27 14.04 4.64
C LEU A 304 -10.49 14.65 3.24
N MET A 305 -9.41 14.88 2.47
CA MET A 305 -9.51 15.38 1.09
C MET A 305 -10.30 14.43 0.17
N ILE A 306 -10.08 13.12 0.30
CA ILE A 306 -10.81 12.12 -0.49
C ILE A 306 -12.29 12.12 -0.08
N SER A 307 -12.59 12.07 1.23
CA SER A 307 -13.97 12.09 1.73
C SER A 307 -14.74 13.35 1.29
N ALA A 308 -14.07 14.50 1.23
CA ALA A 308 -14.67 15.73 0.72
C ALA A 308 -15.20 15.61 -0.72
N SER A 309 -14.54 14.81 -1.57
CA SER A 309 -15.00 14.56 -2.94
C SER A 309 -15.91 13.33 -3.06
N GLU A 310 -15.63 12.30 -2.26
CA GLU A 310 -16.31 11.00 -2.35
C GLU A 310 -17.70 11.01 -1.71
N ASP A 311 -17.81 11.62 -0.53
CA ASP A 311 -18.98 11.54 0.36
C ASP A 311 -19.82 12.82 0.37
N ILE A 312 -19.23 13.96 0.00
CA ILE A 312 -19.85 15.29 0.04
C ILE A 312 -19.99 15.86 -1.37
N GLY A 313 -18.93 15.80 -2.17
CA GLY A 313 -18.97 16.12 -3.59
C GLY A 313 -19.49 17.54 -3.87
N LEU A 314 -20.48 17.64 -4.74
CA LEU A 314 -21.07 18.92 -5.13
C LEU A 314 -22.23 19.37 -4.22
N ALA A 315 -22.61 18.57 -3.21
CA ALA A 315 -23.57 19.02 -2.21
C ALA A 315 -22.98 20.14 -1.33
N ASP A 316 -21.67 20.15 -1.12
CA ASP A 316 -20.93 21.30 -0.58
C ASP A 316 -19.61 21.52 -1.35
N PRO A 317 -19.59 22.43 -2.34
CA PRO A 317 -18.39 22.74 -3.12
C PRO A 317 -17.24 23.33 -2.30
N THR A 318 -17.47 23.75 -1.05
CA THR A 318 -16.43 24.30 -0.17
C THR A 318 -15.70 23.22 0.64
N ALA A 319 -16.22 21.99 0.67
CA ALA A 319 -15.66 20.87 1.43
C ALA A 319 -14.23 20.52 0.98
N LEU A 320 -14.01 20.34 -0.33
CA LEU A 320 -12.67 20.02 -0.86
C LEU A 320 -11.66 21.15 -0.61
N PRO A 321 -11.96 22.43 -0.92
CA PRO A 321 -11.08 23.55 -0.55
C PRO A 321 -10.76 23.60 0.94
N THR A 322 -11.72 23.32 1.81
CA THR A 322 -11.52 23.27 3.27
C THR A 322 -10.54 22.17 3.66
N ALA A 323 -10.72 20.96 3.13
CA ALA A 323 -9.82 19.84 3.37
C ALA A 323 -8.40 20.09 2.81
N VAL A 324 -8.29 20.73 1.65
CA VAL A 324 -6.99 21.11 1.05
C VAL A 324 -6.29 22.17 1.90
N ALA A 325 -7.01 23.19 2.37
CA ALA A 325 -6.44 24.21 3.24
C ALA A 325 -5.93 23.61 4.56
N ALA A 326 -6.69 22.67 5.15
CA ALA A 326 -6.23 21.93 6.33
C ALA A 326 -4.98 21.10 6.02
N ALA A 327 -4.92 20.40 4.88
CA ALA A 327 -3.75 19.62 4.48
C ALA A 327 -2.50 20.49 4.29
N GLN A 328 -2.65 21.68 3.71
CA GLN A 328 -1.58 22.66 3.58
C GLN A 328 -1.11 23.15 4.96
N ALA A 329 -2.05 23.50 5.85
CA ALA A 329 -1.72 23.92 7.21
C ALA A 329 -0.97 22.81 7.98
N VAL A 330 -1.42 21.57 7.89
CA VAL A 330 -0.75 20.38 8.46
C VAL A 330 0.68 20.24 7.95
N ALA A 331 0.91 20.43 6.64
CA ALA A 331 2.24 20.33 6.05
C ALA A 331 3.20 21.41 6.58
N MET A 332 2.67 22.54 7.06
CA MET A 332 3.43 23.65 7.61
C MET A 332 3.59 23.61 9.14
N ILE A 333 2.60 23.09 9.88
CA ILE A 333 2.46 23.36 11.33
C ILE A 333 2.81 22.14 12.23
N GLY A 334 2.81 20.90 11.74
CA GLY A 334 3.23 19.73 12.57
C GLY A 334 2.38 19.51 13.84
N PHE A 335 2.62 18.43 14.58
CA PHE A 335 1.94 18.19 15.87
C PHE A 335 2.67 18.88 17.03
N PRO A 336 1.95 19.30 18.09
CA PRO A 336 0.51 19.06 18.35
C PRO A 336 -0.49 20.00 17.63
N GLU A 337 -0.08 21.17 17.15
CA GLU A 337 -1.00 22.21 16.65
C GLU A 337 -1.78 21.79 15.39
N ALA A 338 -1.24 20.90 14.56
CA ALA A 338 -1.93 20.31 13.42
C ALA A 338 -3.26 19.62 13.81
N ALA A 339 -3.38 19.13 15.05
CA ALA A 339 -4.62 18.52 15.55
C ALA A 339 -5.83 19.45 15.45
N LEU A 340 -5.62 20.75 15.69
CA LEU A 340 -6.69 21.76 15.61
C LEU A 340 -7.18 21.93 14.16
N THR A 341 -6.25 21.93 13.20
CA THR A 341 -6.58 22.07 11.78
C THR A 341 -7.30 20.85 11.23
N LEU A 342 -6.90 19.65 11.66
CA LEU A 342 -7.55 18.38 11.32
C LEU A 342 -8.94 18.27 11.95
N SER A 343 -9.09 18.71 13.20
CA SER A 343 -10.38 18.77 13.90
C SER A 343 -11.36 19.69 13.19
N HIS A 344 -10.92 20.91 12.84
CA HIS A 344 -11.73 21.88 12.11
C HIS A 344 -12.25 21.30 10.78
N ALA A 345 -11.38 20.71 9.96
CA ALA A 345 -11.80 20.08 8.72
C ALA A 345 -12.75 18.89 8.97
N THR A 346 -12.48 18.05 9.96
CA THR A 346 -13.32 16.89 10.29
C THR A 346 -14.75 17.31 10.66
N ILE A 347 -14.90 18.33 11.49
CA ILE A 347 -16.22 18.87 11.88
C ILE A 347 -16.95 19.43 10.66
N ALA A 348 -16.27 20.23 9.84
CA ALA A 348 -16.86 20.81 8.64
C ALA A 348 -17.35 19.72 7.67
N LEU A 349 -16.54 18.68 7.42
CA LEU A 349 -16.92 17.59 6.53
C LEU A 349 -18.04 16.71 7.12
N ALA A 350 -18.03 16.43 8.42
CA ALA A 350 -19.07 15.64 9.07
C ALA A 350 -20.44 16.34 8.98
N LEU A 351 -20.50 17.66 9.17
CA LEU A 351 -21.71 18.47 9.09
C LEU A 351 -22.14 18.83 7.65
N ALA A 352 -21.26 18.70 6.67
CA ALA A 352 -21.59 19.01 5.28
C ALA A 352 -22.71 18.09 4.73
N PRO A 353 -23.60 18.60 3.86
CA PRO A 353 -24.58 17.77 3.16
C PRO A 353 -23.86 16.70 2.31
N LYS A 354 -24.39 15.49 2.30
CA LYS A 354 -23.74 14.33 1.66
C LYS A 354 -24.24 14.10 0.24
N SER A 355 -23.30 13.78 -0.65
CA SER A 355 -23.56 13.35 -2.02
C SER A 355 -22.36 12.60 -2.57
N ASN A 356 -22.62 11.40 -3.10
CA ASN A 356 -21.63 10.59 -3.80
C ASN A 356 -21.80 10.64 -5.33
N THR A 357 -22.52 11.64 -5.86
CA THR A 357 -22.86 11.72 -7.29
C THR A 357 -21.63 11.91 -8.16
N ALA A 358 -20.61 12.63 -7.69
CA ALA A 358 -19.34 12.77 -8.39
C ALA A 358 -18.64 11.41 -8.55
N THR A 359 -18.60 10.62 -7.48
CA THR A 359 -18.02 9.26 -7.43
C THR A 359 -18.76 8.29 -8.36
N THR A 360 -20.09 8.27 -8.27
CA THR A 360 -20.92 7.37 -9.08
C THR A 360 -20.89 7.76 -10.56
N ALA A 361 -20.90 9.06 -10.87
CA ALA A 361 -20.80 9.56 -12.25
C ALA A 361 -19.49 9.16 -12.94
N ILE A 362 -18.33 9.36 -12.29
CA ILE A 362 -17.05 8.96 -12.88
C ILE A 362 -16.92 7.44 -12.94
N GLY A 363 -17.43 6.72 -11.94
CA GLY A 363 -17.46 5.25 -11.93
C GLY A 363 -18.23 4.68 -13.13
N ALA A 364 -19.43 5.21 -13.39
CA ALA A 364 -20.26 4.79 -14.52
C ALA A 364 -19.59 5.09 -15.87
N ALA A 365 -19.01 6.30 -16.05
CA ALA A 365 -18.32 6.66 -17.28
C ALA A 365 -17.07 5.77 -17.53
N LEU A 366 -16.29 5.48 -16.48
CA LEU A 366 -15.14 4.59 -16.58
C LEU A 366 -15.55 3.15 -16.89
N ALA A 367 -16.66 2.67 -16.33
CA ALA A 367 -17.19 1.34 -16.61
C ALA A 367 -17.56 1.18 -18.09
N ASP A 368 -18.22 2.18 -18.67
CA ASP A 368 -18.58 2.20 -20.09
C ASP A 368 -17.34 2.17 -21.00
N VAL A 369 -16.33 2.99 -20.70
CA VAL A 369 -15.06 2.99 -21.45
C VAL A 369 -14.39 1.61 -21.38
N ARG A 370 -14.35 0.99 -20.20
CA ARG A 370 -13.79 -0.37 -20.02
C ARG A 370 -14.60 -1.44 -20.75
N ALA A 371 -15.91 -1.26 -20.87
CA ALA A 371 -16.80 -2.13 -21.65
C ALA A 371 -16.71 -1.89 -23.18
N GLY A 372 -15.84 -0.99 -23.64
CA GLY A 372 -15.65 -0.69 -25.05
C GLY A 372 -16.61 0.36 -25.63
N LEU A 373 -17.45 0.99 -24.80
CA LEU A 373 -18.38 2.06 -25.20
C LEU A 373 -17.68 3.43 -25.28
N ALA A 374 -16.46 3.48 -25.85
CA ALA A 374 -15.73 4.73 -26.03
C ALA A 374 -16.17 5.47 -27.30
N GLY A 375 -16.21 4.76 -28.45
CA GLY A 375 -16.50 5.36 -29.76
C GLY A 375 -15.48 6.42 -30.21
N PRO A 376 -15.50 6.84 -31.50
CA PRO A 376 -14.68 7.94 -31.96
C PRO A 376 -15.27 9.28 -31.55
N VAL A 377 -14.42 10.26 -31.22
CA VAL A 377 -14.85 11.65 -30.96
C VAL A 377 -15.62 12.19 -32.18
N PRO A 378 -16.80 12.83 -32.01
CA PRO A 378 -17.55 13.44 -33.11
C PRO A 378 -16.69 14.40 -33.96
N PRO A 379 -16.77 14.38 -35.30
CA PRO A 379 -15.87 15.13 -36.18
C PRO A 379 -15.81 16.64 -35.90
N HIS A 380 -16.94 17.26 -35.58
CA HIS A 380 -17.03 18.70 -35.26
C HIS A 380 -16.32 19.07 -33.95
N LEU A 381 -16.03 18.12 -33.06
CA LEU A 381 -15.28 18.35 -31.81
C LEU A 381 -13.79 18.02 -31.93
N ARG A 382 -13.34 17.45 -33.04
CA ARG A 382 -11.93 17.10 -33.25
C ARG A 382 -11.11 18.35 -33.53
N ASP A 383 -9.80 18.29 -33.23
CA ASP A 383 -8.88 19.38 -33.52
C ASP A 383 -8.91 19.77 -35.01
N GLY A 384 -9.14 21.06 -35.25
CA GLY A 384 -9.22 21.69 -36.56
C GLY A 384 -7.95 22.45 -36.98
N HIS A 385 -6.96 22.58 -36.08
CA HIS A 385 -5.85 23.54 -36.26
C HIS A 385 -4.67 23.02 -37.08
N TYR A 386 -4.61 21.73 -37.40
CA TYR A 386 -3.51 21.14 -38.16
C TYR A 386 -3.76 21.09 -39.69
N LYS A 387 -2.66 21.08 -40.47
CA LYS A 387 -2.72 20.99 -41.94
C LYS A 387 -3.39 19.67 -42.35
N GLY A 388 -4.57 19.77 -42.97
CA GLY A 388 -5.35 18.61 -43.43
C GLY A 388 -6.68 18.40 -42.70
N ALA A 389 -6.90 19.06 -41.56
CA ALA A 389 -8.13 18.93 -40.77
C ALA A 389 -9.41 19.23 -41.58
N LYS A 390 -9.39 20.26 -42.43
CA LYS A 390 -10.50 20.58 -43.36
C LYS A 390 -10.77 19.49 -44.40
N LYS A 391 -9.76 18.71 -44.82
CA LYS A 391 -9.99 17.59 -45.76
C LYS A 391 -10.57 16.37 -45.03
N LEU A 392 -10.31 16.24 -43.74
CA LEU A 392 -10.76 15.13 -42.87
C LEU A 392 -12.12 15.41 -42.19
N GLY A 393 -12.76 16.55 -42.48
CA GLY A 393 -14.04 16.92 -41.85
C GLY A 393 -13.93 17.35 -40.38
N HIS A 394 -12.71 17.57 -39.87
CA HIS A 394 -12.52 17.95 -38.46
C HIS A 394 -12.91 19.41 -38.20
N ALA A 395 -13.47 19.67 -37.02
CA ALA A 395 -13.95 20.98 -36.56
C ALA A 395 -14.97 21.67 -37.50
N GLN A 396 -15.48 20.97 -38.52
CA GLN A 396 -16.51 21.50 -39.40
C GLN A 396 -17.88 21.37 -38.72
N GLY A 397 -18.63 22.47 -38.70
CA GLY A 397 -19.95 22.50 -38.07
C GLY A 397 -19.91 22.60 -36.53
N TYR A 398 -18.74 22.85 -35.93
CA TYR A 398 -18.67 23.15 -34.50
C TYR A 398 -19.46 24.43 -34.19
N VAL A 399 -20.41 24.33 -33.27
CA VAL A 399 -21.14 25.50 -32.77
C VAL A 399 -20.43 25.99 -31.52
N TYR A 400 -19.83 27.18 -31.59
CA TYR A 400 -19.14 27.75 -30.43
C TYR A 400 -20.15 28.24 -29.40
N PRO A 401 -20.14 27.73 -28.14
CA PRO A 401 -21.19 28.05 -27.16
C PRO A 401 -21.37 29.54 -26.89
N HIS A 402 -20.30 30.35 -26.88
CA HIS A 402 -20.41 31.78 -26.60
C HIS A 402 -21.10 32.59 -27.71
N ASP A 403 -21.24 32.02 -28.92
CA ASP A 403 -21.90 32.69 -30.04
C ASP A 403 -23.42 32.42 -30.08
N VAL A 404 -23.94 31.57 -29.17
CA VAL A 404 -25.37 31.25 -29.11
C VAL A 404 -26.05 31.79 -27.84
N PRO A 405 -27.35 32.12 -27.90
CA PRO A 405 -28.10 32.60 -26.75
C PRO A 405 -28.00 31.67 -25.54
N GLY A 406 -27.72 32.25 -24.38
CA GLY A 406 -27.61 31.49 -23.13
C GLY A 406 -26.37 30.59 -23.02
N ALA A 407 -25.42 30.74 -23.93
CA ALA A 407 -24.12 30.07 -23.93
C ALA A 407 -24.17 28.53 -23.91
N ILE A 408 -25.22 27.93 -24.49
CA ILE A 408 -25.42 26.48 -24.56
C ILE A 408 -25.71 26.10 -26.01
N ALA A 409 -24.71 25.55 -26.71
CA ALA A 409 -24.85 25.10 -28.09
C ALA A 409 -25.50 23.72 -28.15
N ALA A 410 -26.68 23.65 -28.78
CA ALA A 410 -27.39 22.42 -29.08
C ALA A 410 -26.64 21.63 -30.18
N GLN A 411 -25.74 20.75 -29.76
CA GLN A 411 -24.98 19.85 -30.61
C GLN A 411 -24.65 18.57 -29.83
N GLN A 412 -24.34 17.49 -30.55
CA GLN A 412 -23.91 16.25 -29.93
C GLN A 412 -22.47 16.37 -29.42
N TYR A 413 -22.27 16.19 -28.11
CA TYR A 413 -20.94 16.18 -27.48
C TYR A 413 -20.39 14.77 -27.28
N ALA A 414 -21.27 13.84 -26.89
CA ALA A 414 -20.93 12.45 -26.68
C ALA A 414 -20.76 11.70 -28.02
N PRO A 415 -19.86 10.71 -28.10
CA PRO A 415 -19.81 9.80 -29.24
C PRO A 415 -21.08 8.94 -29.32
N ASP A 416 -21.40 8.43 -30.51
CA ASP A 416 -22.65 7.70 -30.78
C ASP A 416 -22.89 6.54 -29.80
N ALA A 417 -21.81 5.85 -29.41
CA ALA A 417 -21.85 4.71 -28.50
C ALA A 417 -22.46 5.02 -27.11
N VAL A 418 -22.42 6.28 -26.68
CA VAL A 418 -22.96 6.74 -25.39
C VAL A 418 -23.83 7.98 -25.52
N HIS A 419 -24.28 8.29 -26.74
CA HIS A 419 -25.15 9.44 -26.98
C HIS A 419 -26.46 9.29 -26.19
N GLY A 420 -26.79 10.31 -25.40
CA GLY A 420 -27.96 10.31 -24.51
C GLY A 420 -27.76 9.65 -23.14
N LYS A 421 -26.61 9.04 -22.85
CA LYS A 421 -26.31 8.54 -21.50
C LYS A 421 -26.23 9.69 -20.49
N ARG A 422 -26.68 9.42 -19.27
CA ARG A 422 -26.63 10.34 -18.13
C ARG A 422 -25.73 9.73 -17.06
N TYR A 423 -24.54 10.30 -16.88
CA TYR A 423 -23.62 9.87 -15.82
C TYR A 423 -23.85 10.63 -14.51
N TYR A 424 -24.05 11.94 -14.61
CA TYR A 424 -24.26 12.80 -13.45
C TYR A 424 -25.75 12.92 -13.12
N GLU A 425 -26.18 12.28 -12.04
CA GLU A 425 -27.54 12.39 -11.51
C GLU A 425 -27.50 13.10 -10.16
N PRO A 426 -27.64 14.45 -10.13
CA PRO A 426 -27.49 15.21 -8.90
C PRO A 426 -28.59 14.93 -7.89
N THR A 427 -28.23 14.99 -6.62
CA THR A 427 -29.20 14.94 -5.52
C THR A 427 -29.89 16.30 -5.34
N ARG A 428 -30.77 16.38 -4.34
CA ARG A 428 -31.36 17.64 -3.87
C ARG A 428 -30.78 18.10 -2.53
N TYR A 429 -29.62 17.57 -2.13
CA TYR A 429 -28.96 17.95 -0.89
C TYR A 429 -28.01 19.14 -1.12
N GLY A 430 -27.98 20.07 -0.16
CA GLY A 430 -27.06 21.20 -0.18
C GLY A 430 -27.12 22.03 -1.46
N ALA A 431 -25.95 22.44 -1.96
CA ALA A 431 -25.79 23.20 -3.20
C ALA A 431 -26.23 22.41 -4.45
N GLU A 432 -26.22 21.08 -4.39
CA GLU A 432 -26.55 20.20 -5.51
C GLU A 432 -28.00 20.35 -5.97
N ALA A 433 -28.91 20.77 -5.09
CA ALA A 433 -30.29 21.08 -5.47
C ALA A 433 -30.37 22.10 -6.61
N ARG A 434 -29.54 23.15 -6.56
CA ARG A 434 -29.43 24.16 -7.63
C ARG A 434 -28.81 23.56 -8.89
N TYR A 435 -27.82 22.68 -8.75
CA TYR A 435 -27.17 22.02 -9.88
C TYR A 435 -28.11 21.06 -10.60
N ALA A 436 -29.02 20.41 -9.87
CA ALA A 436 -30.06 19.59 -10.45
C ALA A 436 -31.03 20.40 -11.32
N ASP A 437 -31.37 21.64 -10.94
CA ASP A 437 -32.17 22.52 -11.80
C ASP A 437 -31.39 23.01 -13.03
N VAL A 438 -30.10 23.33 -12.84
CA VAL A 438 -29.23 23.77 -13.93
C VAL A 438 -29.00 22.65 -14.94
N VAL A 439 -28.71 21.43 -14.49
CA VAL A 439 -28.40 20.32 -15.41
C VAL A 439 -29.61 19.93 -16.26
N GLU A 440 -30.82 19.97 -15.71
CA GLU A 440 -32.03 19.69 -16.49
C GLU A 440 -32.27 20.76 -17.56
N LYS A 441 -32.16 22.05 -17.21
CA LYS A 441 -32.25 23.15 -18.19
C LYS A 441 -31.18 23.05 -19.29
N VAL A 442 -29.95 22.68 -18.91
CA VAL A 442 -28.86 22.46 -19.87
C VAL A 442 -29.21 21.28 -20.77
N ARG A 443 -29.68 20.16 -20.22
CA ARG A 443 -30.07 18.96 -20.99
C ARG A 443 -31.24 19.21 -21.93
N GLU A 444 -32.18 20.07 -21.58
CA GLU A 444 -33.29 20.49 -22.45
C GLU A 444 -32.76 21.30 -23.63
N ARG A 445 -31.96 22.34 -23.36
CA ARG A 445 -31.35 23.17 -24.42
C ARG A 445 -30.43 22.37 -25.33
N LEU A 446 -29.65 21.44 -24.79
CA LEU A 446 -28.80 20.55 -25.57
C LEU A 446 -29.59 19.64 -26.53
N ARG A 447 -30.86 19.35 -26.21
CA ARG A 447 -31.78 18.61 -27.09
C ARG A 447 -32.48 19.50 -28.12
N GLY A 448 -32.25 20.82 -28.09
CA GLY A 448 -32.85 21.80 -28.99
C GLY A 448 -34.28 22.22 -28.60
N ALA A 449 -34.67 22.01 -27.34
CA ALA A 449 -35.97 22.40 -26.78
C ALA A 449 -36.00 23.85 -26.26
#